data_AF-A0A2V6PTQ7-F1
#
_entry.id   AF-A0A2V6PTQ7-F1
#
_cell.length_a   1.000
_cell.length_b   1.000
_cell.length_c   1.000
_cell.angle_alpha   90.00
_cell.angle_beta   90.00
_cell.angle_gamma   90.00
#
_symmetry.space_group_name_H-M   'P 1'
#
loop_
_entity.id
_entity.type
_entity.pdbx_description
1 polymer ?
#
loop_
_entity_poly.entity_id
_entity_poly.type
_entity_poly.pdbx_seq_one_letter_code
_entity_poly.pdbx_strand_id
1 'polypeptide(L)'
;MPTAAILAGLAVSAFGPRLRLLTGGAVAIVGTVQVLGTTFGVPAPYTLPRLDVPSWFAAPPSGETWHHQEILQLITRHSEGLAANVSIVPNVAEFSTSNFRYYAVRDGLPVRIGRAWDSPLGIRYMVLKSGDQGPSWTVEKPNRITRLLATDADLARVFPIIGQFPLPDGSTATVRARNVPPVTDMPAAALAESIDAAIRREVRDYARDVERLGVTLEYDDTIRLGHIRRLGLTAAAATLGELRRPRSALLRVHDVKIVVDEVVVDPYSARAAGRLQALDTGRARFVGARITAGDLEQFLHGVKGFRGTSVTLAEGAIDVVMRGRGPTLAARVSIEPRQDVLFRLSADRVRYGGIPVPESLVGWLLRQYDPGARIASRLPIHVELGRVDITPDAIHLRDALSAGKP
;
A
#
# COMPACT_ATOMS: atom_id res chain seq x y z
N MET A 1 -19.36 19.26 -8.13
CA MET A 1 -18.89 20.20 -9.18
C MET A 1 -19.57 19.94 -10.54
N PRO A 2 -19.51 18.76 -11.18
CA PRO A 2 -20.07 18.58 -12.53
C PRO A 2 -21.60 18.78 -12.63
N THR A 3 -22.37 18.33 -11.63
CA THR A 3 -23.84 18.51 -11.61
C THR A 3 -24.27 19.97 -11.52
N ALA A 4 -23.53 20.80 -10.78
CA ALA A 4 -23.84 22.22 -10.64
C ALA A 4 -23.56 22.99 -11.94
N ALA A 5 -22.49 22.64 -12.65
CA ALA A 5 -22.17 23.21 -13.97
C ALA A 5 -23.23 22.82 -15.03
N ILE A 6 -23.69 21.56 -15.00
CA ILE A 6 -24.76 21.08 -15.90
C ILE A 6 -26.08 21.80 -15.59
N LEU A 7 -26.47 21.93 -14.32
CA LEU A 7 -27.68 22.65 -13.92
C LEU A 7 -27.61 24.14 -14.26
N ALA A 8 -26.45 24.78 -14.10
CA ALA A 8 -26.23 26.16 -14.54
C ALA A 8 -26.35 26.31 -16.06
N GLY A 9 -25.78 25.36 -16.83
CA GLY A 9 -25.92 25.33 -18.29
C GLY A 9 -27.37 25.13 -18.74
N LEU A 10 -28.12 24.25 -18.08
CA LEU A 10 -29.54 24.04 -18.33
C LEU A 10 -30.38 25.27 -17.98
N ALA A 11 -30.09 25.94 -16.86
CA ALA A 11 -30.76 27.18 -16.48
C ALA A 11 -30.50 28.31 -17.49
N VAL A 12 -29.26 28.43 -17.98
CA VAL A 12 -28.91 29.39 -19.05
C VAL A 12 -29.66 29.06 -20.34
N SER A 13 -29.81 27.78 -20.67
CA SER A 13 -30.57 27.33 -21.84
C SER A 13 -32.07 27.64 -21.74
N ALA A 14 -32.62 27.97 -20.56
CA ALA A 14 -34.02 28.36 -20.42
C ALA A 14 -34.29 29.84 -20.76
N PHE A 15 -33.26 30.67 -20.89
CA PHE A 15 -33.42 32.11 -21.18
C PHE A 15 -33.79 32.41 -22.63
N GLY A 16 -34.32 33.62 -22.90
CA GLY A 16 -34.57 34.08 -24.28
C GLY A 16 -33.27 34.31 -25.10
N PRO A 17 -33.35 34.43 -26.44
CA PRO A 17 -32.18 34.40 -27.33
C PRO A 17 -31.11 35.44 -26.98
N ARG A 18 -31.53 36.68 -26.65
CA ARG A 18 -30.62 37.77 -26.26
C ARG A 18 -29.91 37.49 -24.94
N LEU A 19 -30.63 36.96 -23.96
CA LEU A 19 -30.08 36.70 -22.63
C LEU A 19 -29.17 35.47 -22.63
N ARG A 20 -29.43 34.46 -23.47
CA ARG A 20 -28.50 33.36 -23.77
C ARG A 20 -27.19 33.86 -24.37
N LEU A 21 -27.26 34.81 -25.31
CA LEU A 21 -26.07 35.35 -25.97
C LEU A 21 -25.22 36.17 -25.00
N LEU A 22 -25.86 36.97 -24.14
CA LEU A 22 -25.18 37.73 -23.08
C LEU A 22 -24.53 36.81 -22.04
N THR A 23 -25.25 35.80 -21.56
CA THR A 23 -24.71 34.84 -20.57
C THR A 23 -23.61 33.97 -21.17
N GLY A 24 -23.75 33.51 -22.41
CA GLY A 24 -22.70 32.81 -23.14
C GLY A 24 -21.44 33.67 -23.34
N GLY A 25 -21.61 34.93 -23.72
CA GLY A 25 -20.51 35.90 -23.80
C GLY A 25 -19.83 36.13 -22.46
N ALA A 26 -20.58 36.28 -21.38
CA ALA A 26 -20.04 36.42 -20.03
C ALA A 26 -19.25 35.17 -19.59
N VAL A 27 -19.74 33.97 -19.87
CA VAL A 27 -19.02 32.71 -19.58
C VAL A 27 -17.72 32.62 -20.39
N ALA A 28 -17.75 32.99 -21.67
CA ALA A 28 -16.55 33.01 -22.50
C ALA A 28 -15.51 34.01 -21.97
N ILE A 29 -15.93 35.20 -21.54
CA ILE A 29 -15.05 36.22 -20.94
C ILE A 29 -14.46 35.70 -19.63
N VAL A 30 -15.29 35.20 -18.71
CA VAL A 30 -14.83 34.66 -17.42
C VAL A 30 -13.89 33.48 -17.62
N GLY A 31 -14.22 32.56 -18.54
CA GLY A 31 -13.35 31.43 -18.89
C GLY A 31 -12.01 31.88 -19.48
N THR A 32 -12.03 32.88 -20.36
CA THR A 32 -10.80 33.46 -20.93
C THR A 32 -9.95 34.13 -19.86
N VAL A 33 -10.55 34.95 -18.98
CA VAL A 33 -9.87 35.60 -17.85
C VAL A 33 -9.30 34.55 -16.89
N GLN A 34 -10.03 33.47 -16.61
CA GLN A 34 -9.55 32.40 -15.74
C GLN A 34 -8.39 31.64 -16.37
N VAL A 35 -8.45 31.30 -17.67
CA VAL A 35 -7.33 30.65 -18.37
C VAL A 35 -6.11 31.56 -18.40
N LEU A 36 -6.27 32.84 -18.77
CA LEU A 36 -5.17 33.79 -18.80
C LEU A 36 -4.58 34.01 -17.39
N GLY A 37 -5.45 34.16 -16.38
CA GLY A 37 -5.07 34.34 -14.99
C GLY A 37 -4.35 33.13 -14.41
N THR A 38 -4.78 31.92 -14.73
CA THR A 38 -4.14 30.69 -14.28
C THR A 38 -2.84 30.40 -15.04
N THR A 39 -2.84 30.52 -16.38
CA THR A 39 -1.70 30.14 -17.23
C THR A 39 -0.62 31.21 -17.28
N PHE A 40 -0.96 32.50 -17.19
CA PHE A 40 0.01 33.59 -17.35
C PHE A 40 0.08 34.51 -16.13
N GLY A 41 -0.78 34.32 -15.12
CA GLY A 41 -0.88 35.24 -13.99
C GLY A 41 -1.50 36.59 -14.36
N VAL A 42 -2.19 36.68 -15.51
CA VAL A 42 -2.77 37.94 -16.01
C VAL A 42 -4.27 37.76 -16.30
N PRO A 43 -5.17 38.52 -15.64
CA PRO A 43 -4.88 39.49 -14.59
C PRO A 43 -4.42 38.82 -13.27
N ALA A 44 -3.84 39.61 -12.38
CA ALA A 44 -3.43 39.14 -11.05
C ALA A 44 -4.68 38.69 -10.25
N PRO A 45 -4.58 37.61 -9.47
CA PRO A 45 -5.70 37.13 -8.67
C PRO A 45 -6.06 38.17 -7.61
N TYR A 46 -7.36 38.44 -7.46
CA TYR A 46 -7.92 39.22 -6.35
C TYR A 46 -8.64 38.30 -5.36
N THR A 47 -8.64 38.67 -4.08
CA THR A 47 -9.37 37.93 -3.04
C THR A 47 -10.87 38.18 -3.17
N LEU A 48 -11.66 37.11 -3.21
CA LEU A 48 -13.12 37.23 -3.25
C LEU A 48 -13.62 37.81 -1.92
N PRO A 49 -14.39 38.91 -1.94
CA PRO A 49 -14.91 39.52 -0.73
C PRO A 49 -15.69 38.51 0.12
N ARG A 50 -15.43 38.50 1.44
CA ARG A 50 -16.07 37.62 2.45
C ARG A 50 -15.74 36.12 2.38
N LEU A 51 -14.99 35.66 1.38
CA LEU A 51 -14.61 34.25 1.26
C LEU A 51 -13.14 34.01 1.61
N ASP A 52 -12.30 35.05 1.59
CA ASP A 52 -10.84 34.96 1.81
C ASP A 52 -10.16 33.91 0.91
N VAL A 53 -10.75 33.65 -0.25
CA VAL A 53 -10.24 32.75 -1.29
C VAL A 53 -9.87 33.58 -2.51
N PRO A 54 -8.71 33.32 -3.16
CA PRO A 54 -8.38 33.96 -4.42
C PRO A 54 -9.40 33.60 -5.51
N SER A 55 -9.68 34.56 -6.39
CA SER A 55 -10.56 34.41 -7.57
C SER A 55 -10.08 33.32 -8.53
N TRP A 56 -8.77 33.12 -8.66
CA TRP A 56 -8.14 31.97 -9.31
C TRP A 56 -6.74 31.74 -8.72
N PHE A 57 -6.18 30.56 -8.94
CA PHE A 57 -4.78 30.27 -8.65
C PHE A 57 -3.96 30.59 -9.91
N ALA A 58 -3.06 31.57 -9.80
CA ALA A 58 -2.06 31.84 -10.83
C ALA A 58 -0.93 30.83 -10.70
N ALA A 59 -0.65 30.10 -11.77
CA ALA A 59 0.45 29.13 -11.85
C ALA A 59 1.17 29.29 -13.20
N PRO A 60 1.79 30.46 -13.46
CA PRO A 60 2.52 30.68 -14.70
C PRO A 60 3.68 29.67 -14.83
N PRO A 61 4.07 29.29 -16.06
CA PRO A 61 5.27 28.50 -16.28
C PRO A 61 6.46 29.15 -15.59
N SER A 62 7.02 28.44 -14.61
CA SER A 62 8.22 28.88 -13.91
C SER A 62 9.46 28.34 -14.63
N GLY A 63 10.48 29.18 -14.77
CA GLY A 63 11.82 28.76 -15.18
C GLY A 63 12.65 28.14 -14.04
N GLU A 64 12.08 28.07 -12.84
CA GLU A 64 12.74 27.49 -11.68
C GLU A 64 12.95 25.98 -11.83
N THR A 65 14.19 25.55 -11.58
CA THR A 65 14.57 24.15 -11.68
C THR A 65 14.34 23.46 -10.34
N TRP A 66 13.33 22.61 -10.27
CA TRP A 66 13.06 21.73 -9.12
C TRP A 66 13.81 20.40 -9.17
N HIS A 67 14.78 20.28 -10.08
CA HIS A 67 15.72 19.16 -10.24
C HIS A 67 15.09 17.75 -10.42
N HIS A 68 13.80 17.65 -10.75
CA HIS A 68 13.11 16.36 -10.92
C HIS A 68 13.84 15.41 -11.87
N GLN A 69 14.19 15.88 -13.07
CA GLN A 69 14.84 15.07 -14.10
C GLN A 69 16.27 14.67 -13.68
N GLU A 70 17.03 15.60 -13.08
CA GLU A 70 18.39 15.34 -12.62
C GLU A 70 18.44 14.33 -11.47
N ILE A 71 17.51 14.42 -10.52
CA ILE A 71 17.33 13.45 -9.44
C ILE A 71 17.04 12.06 -10.03
N LEU A 72 16.12 11.97 -11.00
CA LEU A 72 15.80 10.69 -11.64
C LEU A 72 16.99 10.13 -12.43
N GLN A 73 17.74 10.97 -13.14
CA GLN A 73 18.96 10.56 -13.84
C GLN A 73 20.05 10.09 -12.88
N LEU A 74 20.22 10.74 -11.73
CA LEU A 74 21.12 10.27 -10.68
C LEU A 74 20.70 8.87 -10.21
N ILE A 75 19.42 8.66 -9.93
CA ILE A 75 18.87 7.37 -9.51
C ILE A 75 19.09 6.30 -10.57
N THR A 76 18.78 6.58 -11.84
CA THR A 76 18.93 5.61 -12.94
C THR A 76 20.38 5.27 -13.21
N ARG A 77 21.31 6.24 -13.10
CA ARG A 77 22.76 5.96 -13.19
C ARG A 77 23.22 5.10 -12.03
N HIS A 78 22.82 5.44 -10.80
CA HIS A 78 23.18 4.67 -9.61
C HIS A 78 22.55 3.27 -9.60
N SER A 79 21.36 3.09 -10.19
CA SER A 79 20.73 1.76 -10.31
C SER A 79 21.27 0.94 -11.48
N GLU A 80 22.19 1.50 -12.28
CA GLU A 80 22.69 0.87 -13.51
C GLU A 80 21.56 0.45 -14.46
N GLY A 81 20.48 1.23 -14.49
CA GLY A 81 19.29 0.92 -15.29
C GLY A 81 18.38 -0.17 -14.72
N LEU A 82 18.68 -0.74 -13.55
CA LEU A 82 17.80 -1.70 -12.89
C LEU A 82 16.51 -1.03 -12.39
N ALA A 83 15.43 -1.81 -12.42
CA ALA A 83 14.14 -1.35 -11.94
C ALA A 83 14.17 -1.06 -10.43
N ALA A 84 13.66 0.09 -10.02
CA ALA A 84 13.74 0.52 -8.62
C ALA A 84 12.50 1.25 -8.12
N ASN A 85 12.12 0.97 -6.87
CA ASN A 85 11.10 1.73 -6.17
C ASN A 85 11.73 2.98 -5.54
N VAL A 86 11.14 4.14 -5.82
CA VAL A 86 11.59 5.46 -5.34
C VAL A 86 10.48 6.08 -4.51
N SER A 87 10.76 6.42 -3.26
CA SER A 87 9.83 7.17 -2.41
C SER A 87 10.15 8.66 -2.45
N ILE A 88 9.13 9.49 -2.70
CA ILE A 88 9.24 10.96 -2.65
C ILE A 88 8.55 11.48 -1.39
N VAL A 89 9.28 12.27 -0.59
CA VAL A 89 8.83 12.85 0.67
C VAL A 89 9.27 14.33 0.74
N PRO A 90 8.37 15.30 0.91
CA PRO A 90 6.91 15.20 0.97
C PRO A 90 6.31 15.10 -0.44
N ASN A 91 4.98 15.07 -0.55
CA ASN A 91 4.26 15.18 -1.81
C ASN A 91 3.54 16.54 -1.86
N VAL A 92 4.31 17.60 -2.14
CA VAL A 92 3.85 19.01 -2.23
C VAL A 92 3.78 19.46 -3.68
N ALA A 93 3.12 20.58 -3.98
CA ALA A 93 2.70 20.96 -5.33
C ALA A 93 3.85 20.93 -6.37
N GLU A 94 4.93 21.64 -6.09
CA GLU A 94 6.08 21.77 -6.99
C GLU A 94 7.02 20.57 -6.87
N PHE A 95 7.06 19.89 -5.72
CA PHE A 95 7.87 18.70 -5.46
C PHE A 95 6.97 17.49 -5.17
N SER A 96 6.25 17.04 -6.21
CA SER A 96 5.19 16.03 -6.09
C SER A 96 5.56 14.70 -6.73
N THR A 97 4.97 13.62 -6.20
CA THR A 97 5.04 12.28 -6.80
C THR A 97 4.49 12.26 -8.23
N SER A 98 3.52 13.13 -8.55
CA SER A 98 2.98 13.26 -9.90
C SER A 98 4.01 13.83 -10.87
N ASN A 99 4.79 14.84 -10.47
CA ASN A 99 5.85 15.41 -11.29
C ASN A 99 6.93 14.35 -11.58
N PHE A 100 7.41 13.66 -10.53
CA PHE A 100 8.37 12.56 -10.70
C PHE A 100 7.83 11.43 -11.60
N ARG A 101 6.55 11.05 -11.46
CA ARG A 101 5.93 10.04 -12.34
C ARG A 101 5.85 10.51 -13.79
N TYR A 102 5.49 11.76 -14.02
CA TYR A 102 5.45 12.34 -15.35
C TYR A 102 6.81 12.23 -16.04
N TYR A 103 7.88 12.68 -15.37
CA TYR A 103 9.25 12.59 -15.92
C TYR A 103 9.70 11.13 -16.11
N ALA A 104 9.40 10.23 -15.16
CA ALA A 104 9.73 8.82 -15.29
C ALA A 104 9.06 8.16 -16.51
N VAL A 105 7.77 8.44 -16.74
CA VAL A 105 7.03 7.90 -17.90
C VAL A 105 7.49 8.54 -19.21
N ARG A 106 7.63 9.88 -19.23
CA ARG A 106 8.08 10.65 -20.39
C ARG A 106 9.44 10.17 -20.89
N ASP A 107 10.37 9.91 -19.96
CA ASP A 107 11.75 9.56 -20.27
C ASP A 107 11.98 8.02 -20.29
N GLY A 108 10.92 7.21 -20.15
CA GLY A 108 11.00 5.75 -20.21
C GLY A 108 11.85 5.10 -19.10
N LEU A 109 11.92 5.74 -17.93
CA LEU A 109 12.79 5.32 -16.84
C LEU A 109 12.19 4.13 -16.06
N PRO A 110 12.99 3.11 -15.68
CA PRO A 110 12.51 1.91 -14.99
C PRO A 110 12.29 2.16 -13.49
N VAL A 111 11.67 3.27 -13.11
CA VAL A 111 11.45 3.64 -11.71
C VAL A 111 9.97 3.63 -11.35
N ARG A 112 9.64 3.05 -10.19
CA ARG A 112 8.30 3.07 -9.63
C ARG A 112 8.23 4.11 -8.52
N ILE A 113 7.52 5.20 -8.78
CA ILE A 113 7.42 6.32 -7.83
C ILE A 113 6.30 6.06 -6.82
N GLY A 114 6.68 5.98 -5.55
CA GLY A 114 5.82 5.84 -4.37
C GLY A 114 5.76 7.11 -3.52
N ARG A 115 4.80 7.14 -2.60
CA ARG A 115 4.62 8.21 -1.60
C ARG A 115 5.38 7.85 -0.31
N ALA A 116 5.35 8.78 0.64
CA ALA A 116 5.77 8.56 2.02
C ALA A 116 5.23 7.24 2.62
N TRP A 117 6.10 6.55 3.33
CA TRP A 117 5.93 5.18 3.80
C TRP A 117 5.68 5.08 5.30
N ASP A 118 5.17 3.92 5.72
CA ASP A 118 5.10 3.53 7.15
C ASP A 118 6.29 2.66 7.56
N SER A 119 6.83 1.88 6.62
CA SER A 119 8.08 1.12 6.74
C SER A 119 8.90 1.27 5.44
N PRO A 120 10.26 1.29 5.50
CA PRO A 120 11.12 1.36 4.32
C PRO A 120 11.11 0.10 3.44
N LEU A 121 10.27 -0.89 3.74
CA LEU A 121 10.15 -2.14 2.98
C LEU A 121 9.89 -1.90 1.48
N GLY A 122 10.75 -2.50 0.65
CA GLY A 122 10.67 -2.42 -0.81
C GLY A 122 11.22 -1.11 -1.38
N ILE A 123 11.71 -0.18 -0.57
CA ILE A 123 12.21 1.12 -1.02
C ILE A 123 13.71 1.03 -1.29
N ARG A 124 14.10 1.29 -2.56
CA ARG A 124 15.50 1.34 -2.96
C ARG A 124 16.07 2.74 -2.87
N TYR A 125 15.27 3.76 -3.18
CA TYR A 125 15.67 5.17 -3.12
C TYR A 125 14.66 6.02 -2.35
N MET A 126 15.17 6.96 -1.56
CA MET A 126 14.36 7.98 -0.89
C MET A 126 14.79 9.36 -1.37
N VAL A 127 13.84 10.15 -1.83
CA VAL A 127 14.04 11.57 -2.15
C VAL A 127 13.32 12.37 -1.07
N LEU A 128 14.09 13.11 -0.27
CA LEU A 128 13.59 13.87 0.87
C LEU A 128 13.87 15.35 0.65
N LYS A 129 12.84 16.19 0.73
CA LYS A 129 12.99 17.64 0.74
C LYS A 129 13.02 18.15 2.17
N SER A 130 13.88 19.13 2.47
CA SER A 130 13.91 19.84 3.75
C SER A 130 12.91 21.02 3.78
N GLY A 131 12.84 21.72 4.92
CA GLY A 131 11.96 22.88 5.07
C GLY A 131 10.49 22.48 5.02
N ASP A 132 9.68 23.26 4.29
CA ASP A 132 8.25 23.04 4.21
C ASP A 132 7.91 21.63 3.67
N GLN A 133 7.15 20.90 4.48
CA GLN A 133 6.67 19.54 4.24
C GLN A 133 5.23 19.50 3.71
N GLY A 134 4.63 20.67 3.47
CA GLY A 134 3.26 20.83 3.02
C GLY A 134 2.27 21.17 4.13
N PRO A 135 0.98 21.24 3.80
CA PRO A 135 -0.04 21.72 4.71
C PRO A 135 -0.21 20.81 5.93
N SER A 136 -0.60 21.40 7.06
CA SER A 136 -0.67 20.76 8.38
C SER A 136 -1.50 19.47 8.43
N TRP A 137 -2.51 19.34 7.57
CA TRP A 137 -3.35 18.13 7.49
C TRP A 137 -2.73 16.97 6.68
N THR A 138 -1.55 17.15 6.07
CA THR A 138 -0.80 16.10 5.35
C THR A 138 0.63 15.90 5.84
N VAL A 139 1.12 16.81 6.70
CA VAL A 139 2.54 16.96 7.04
C VAL A 139 3.06 15.90 8.02
N GLU A 140 2.18 15.24 8.78
CA GLU A 140 2.56 14.35 9.89
C GLU A 140 3.47 13.20 9.42
N LYS A 141 3.11 12.53 8.32
CA LYS A 141 3.84 11.38 7.81
C LYS A 141 5.22 11.76 7.24
N PRO A 142 5.36 12.78 6.37
CA PRO A 142 6.66 13.32 5.98
C PRO A 142 7.53 13.73 7.17
N ASN A 143 6.99 14.47 8.13
CA ASN A 143 7.72 14.89 9.34
C ASN A 143 8.24 13.70 10.14
N ARG A 144 7.44 12.65 10.29
CA ARG A 144 7.85 11.42 10.98
C ARG A 144 9.04 10.75 10.29
N ILE A 145 9.03 10.65 8.96
CA ILE A 145 10.13 10.05 8.19
C ILE A 145 11.40 10.89 8.31
N THR A 146 11.30 12.20 8.15
CA THR A 146 12.43 13.12 8.30
C THR A 146 13.02 13.04 9.70
N ARG A 147 12.19 13.02 10.74
CA ARG A 147 12.63 12.85 12.13
C ARG A 147 13.29 11.49 12.32
N LEU A 148 12.68 10.41 11.82
CA LEU A 148 13.20 9.06 11.95
C LEU A 148 14.62 8.95 11.36
N LEU A 149 14.85 9.45 10.15
CA LEU A 149 16.17 9.44 9.52
C LEU A 149 17.20 10.35 10.19
N ALA A 150 16.75 11.36 10.95
CA ALA A 150 17.64 12.21 11.74
C ALA A 150 18.03 11.56 13.08
N THR A 151 17.14 10.77 13.68
CA THR A 151 17.35 10.18 15.02
C THR A 151 17.82 8.72 14.99
N ASP A 152 17.51 7.98 13.92
CA ASP A 152 17.84 6.56 13.77
C ASP A 152 19.11 6.41 12.92
N ALA A 153 20.25 6.30 13.61
CA ALA A 153 21.56 6.19 12.97
C ALA A 153 21.72 4.90 12.15
N ASP A 154 21.04 3.81 12.54
CA ASP A 154 21.09 2.54 11.83
C ASP A 154 20.36 2.66 10.49
N LEU A 155 19.15 3.24 10.50
CA LEU A 155 18.42 3.53 9.27
C LEU A 155 19.17 4.51 8.35
N ALA A 156 19.77 5.56 8.92
CA ALA A 156 20.55 6.53 8.17
C ALA A 156 21.81 5.91 7.53
N ARG A 157 22.42 4.93 8.21
CA ARG A 157 23.57 4.17 7.72
C ARG A 157 23.22 3.29 6.52
N VAL A 158 22.05 2.64 6.52
CA VAL A 158 21.61 1.80 5.39
C VAL A 158 21.01 2.60 4.23
N PHE A 159 20.68 3.88 4.44
CA PHE A 159 20.28 4.83 3.39
C PHE A 159 21.22 6.05 3.35
N PRO A 160 22.50 5.87 2.92
CA PRO A 160 23.41 6.99 2.72
C PRO A 160 22.91 7.97 1.66
N ILE A 161 23.30 9.24 1.81
CA ILE A 161 23.04 10.28 0.82
C ILE A 161 23.96 10.07 -0.38
N ILE A 162 23.38 10.04 -1.58
CA ILE A 162 24.10 9.93 -2.87
C ILE A 162 24.00 11.20 -3.72
N GLY A 163 23.18 12.17 -3.30
CA GLY A 163 23.05 13.46 -3.97
C GLY A 163 22.25 14.46 -3.16
N GLN A 164 22.55 15.74 -3.37
CA GLN A 164 21.85 16.87 -2.76
C GLN A 164 21.62 17.95 -3.81
N PHE A 165 20.44 18.55 -3.79
CA PHE A 165 20.00 19.53 -4.78
C PHE A 165 19.37 20.72 -4.04
N PRO A 166 19.91 21.94 -4.17
CA PRO A 166 19.22 23.13 -3.67
C PRO A 166 17.89 23.30 -4.42
N LEU A 167 16.85 23.74 -3.73
CA LEU A 167 15.53 23.95 -4.32
C LEU A 167 15.19 25.45 -4.38
N PRO A 168 14.30 25.86 -5.31
CA PRO A 168 13.95 27.27 -5.49
C PRO A 168 13.36 27.97 -4.25
N ASP A 169 12.72 27.21 -3.36
CA ASP A 169 12.15 27.68 -2.10
C ASP A 169 13.18 27.81 -0.96
N GLY A 170 14.47 27.69 -1.27
CA GLY A 170 15.57 27.72 -0.30
C GLY A 170 15.76 26.43 0.49
N SER A 171 14.92 25.41 0.25
CA SER A 171 15.10 24.09 0.83
C SER A 171 16.11 23.24 0.05
N THR A 172 16.29 21.99 0.45
CA THR A 172 17.23 21.05 -0.19
C THR A 172 16.55 19.71 -0.37
N ALA A 173 16.61 19.16 -1.58
CA ALA A 173 16.30 17.76 -1.84
C ALA A 173 17.56 16.91 -1.60
N THR A 174 17.40 15.82 -0.86
CA THR A 174 18.43 14.80 -0.66
C THR A 174 17.98 13.49 -1.27
N VAL A 175 18.87 12.85 -2.02
CA VAL A 175 18.65 11.52 -2.60
C VAL A 175 19.44 10.53 -1.79
N ARG A 176 18.77 9.52 -1.25
CA ARG A 176 19.36 8.47 -0.44
C ARG A 176 19.14 7.12 -1.12
N ALA A 177 20.16 6.27 -1.15
CA ALA A 177 20.09 4.96 -1.78
C ALA A 177 20.31 3.88 -0.75
N ARG A 178 19.50 2.82 -0.79
CA ARG A 178 19.68 1.67 0.10
C ARG A 178 21.01 1.00 -0.21
N ASN A 179 21.93 1.02 0.74
CA ASN A 179 23.20 0.31 0.68
C ASN A 179 23.51 -0.21 2.09
N VAL A 180 23.46 -1.52 2.30
CA VAL A 180 23.69 -2.13 3.62
C VAL A 180 25.17 -2.46 3.77
N PRO A 181 25.93 -1.72 4.59
CA PRO A 181 27.33 -2.05 4.81
C PRO A 181 27.46 -3.34 5.64
N PRO A 182 28.57 -4.09 5.49
CA PRO A 182 28.76 -5.33 6.23
C PRO A 182 28.98 -5.08 7.72
N VAL A 183 28.35 -5.91 8.56
CA VAL A 183 28.69 -6.02 9.98
C VAL A 183 29.99 -6.81 10.14
N THR A 184 31.06 -6.13 10.57
CA THR A 184 32.42 -6.69 10.66
C THR A 184 32.81 -7.16 12.07
N ASP A 185 32.11 -6.70 13.09
CA ASP A 185 32.46 -6.84 14.50
C ASP A 185 31.60 -7.87 15.26
N MET A 186 30.89 -8.73 14.53
CA MET A 186 30.08 -9.83 15.08
C MET A 186 30.10 -11.03 14.13
N PRO A 187 30.22 -12.28 14.61
CA PRO A 187 30.08 -13.48 13.77
C PRO A 187 28.70 -13.59 13.10
N ALA A 188 28.63 -14.21 11.90
CA ALA A 188 27.38 -14.40 11.16
C ALA A 188 26.30 -15.15 11.98
N ALA A 189 26.69 -16.18 12.72
CA ALA A 189 25.78 -16.95 13.56
C ALA A 189 25.16 -16.10 14.70
N ALA A 190 25.97 -15.27 15.38
CA ALA A 190 25.48 -14.37 16.43
C ALA A 190 24.54 -13.29 15.88
N LEU A 191 24.79 -12.83 14.65
CA LEU A 191 23.89 -11.91 13.97
C LEU A 191 22.56 -12.60 13.60
N ALA A 192 22.61 -13.85 13.14
CA ALA A 192 21.41 -14.65 12.87
C ALA A 192 20.55 -14.84 14.13
N GLU A 193 21.16 -15.13 15.28
CA GLU A 193 20.48 -15.22 16.58
C GLU A 193 19.81 -13.89 16.97
N SER A 194 20.51 -12.77 16.75
CA SER A 194 19.96 -11.42 17.02
C SER A 194 18.74 -11.12 16.13
N ILE A 195 18.80 -11.52 14.85
CA ILE A 195 17.69 -11.37 13.90
C ILE A 195 16.52 -12.30 14.28
N ASP A 196 16.78 -13.56 14.64
CA ASP A 196 15.76 -14.50 15.12
C ASP A 196 15.02 -13.92 16.34
N ALA A 197 15.75 -13.41 17.33
CA ALA A 197 15.18 -12.78 18.51
C ALA A 197 14.34 -11.54 18.14
N ALA A 198 14.82 -10.72 17.20
CA ALA A 198 14.11 -9.56 16.71
C ALA A 198 12.80 -9.93 16.00
N ILE A 199 12.81 -10.97 15.16
CA ILE A 199 11.62 -11.53 14.50
C ILE A 199 10.61 -12.00 15.55
N ARG A 200 11.04 -12.79 16.54
CA ARG A 200 10.15 -13.30 17.60
C ARG A 200 9.47 -12.19 18.39
N ARG A 201 10.16 -11.05 18.56
CA ARG A 201 9.58 -9.86 19.19
C ARG A 201 8.57 -9.18 18.28
N GLU A 202 8.92 -8.95 17.02
CA GLU A 202 8.05 -8.25 16.06
C GLU A 202 6.78 -9.04 15.71
N VAL A 203 6.84 -10.38 15.68
CA VAL A 203 5.64 -11.22 15.45
C VAL A 203 4.50 -10.87 16.42
N ARG A 204 4.80 -10.43 17.65
CA ARG A 204 3.80 -10.05 18.67
C ARG A 204 3.00 -8.80 18.31
N ASP A 205 3.50 -7.98 17.39
CA ASP A 205 2.80 -6.78 16.92
C ASP A 205 1.73 -7.11 15.86
N TYR A 206 1.84 -8.27 15.21
CA TYR A 206 0.97 -8.69 14.10
C TYR A 206 0.16 -9.95 14.41
N ALA A 207 0.58 -10.75 15.40
CA ALA A 207 -0.10 -11.96 15.84
C ALA A 207 -0.16 -12.04 17.37
N ARG A 208 -1.25 -12.61 17.88
CA ARG A 208 -1.40 -12.95 19.30
C ARG A 208 -1.78 -14.42 19.47
N ASP A 209 -1.77 -14.90 20.71
CA ASP A 209 -2.08 -16.30 21.06
C ASP A 209 -1.23 -17.30 20.25
N VAL A 210 0.03 -16.94 19.97
CA VAL A 210 0.91 -17.71 19.09
C VAL A 210 1.43 -18.95 19.82
N GLU A 211 1.10 -20.12 19.30
CA GLU A 211 1.48 -21.41 19.85
C GLU A 211 2.62 -22.05 19.05
N ARG A 212 3.67 -22.47 19.77
CA ARG A 212 4.86 -23.16 19.20
C ARG A 212 5.48 -22.43 18.01
N LEU A 213 5.81 -21.14 18.18
CA LEU A 213 6.47 -20.35 17.16
C LEU A 213 7.86 -20.91 16.82
N GLY A 214 8.00 -21.41 15.59
CA GLY A 214 9.26 -21.74 14.95
C GLY A 214 9.69 -20.62 14.01
N VAL A 215 10.97 -20.28 14.07
CA VAL A 215 11.63 -19.35 13.15
C VAL A 215 12.85 -20.09 12.61
N THR A 216 13.01 -20.07 11.30
CA THR A 216 14.12 -20.72 10.59
C THR A 216 14.74 -19.73 9.64
N LEU A 217 16.06 -19.62 9.68
CA LEU A 217 16.84 -18.74 8.82
C LEU A 217 17.81 -19.60 8.01
N GLU A 218 17.67 -19.57 6.69
CA GLU A 218 18.68 -20.09 5.77
C GLU A 218 19.54 -18.92 5.29
N TYR A 219 20.83 -18.95 5.61
CA TYR A 219 21.76 -17.86 5.35
C TYR A 219 23.19 -18.37 5.11
N ASP A 220 24.01 -17.53 4.52
CA ASP A 220 25.47 -17.65 4.45
C ASP A 220 26.10 -16.35 5.03
N ASP A 221 27.37 -16.09 4.75
CA ASP A 221 28.06 -14.89 5.25
C ASP A 221 27.44 -13.56 4.77
N THR A 222 26.58 -13.57 3.73
CA THR A 222 25.86 -12.38 3.26
C THR A 222 24.84 -11.87 4.28
N ILE A 223 24.54 -12.61 5.34
CA ILE A 223 23.76 -12.10 6.48
C ILE A 223 24.40 -10.89 7.14
N ARG A 224 25.73 -10.73 7.03
CA ARG A 224 26.46 -9.53 7.47
C ARG A 224 26.06 -8.29 6.67
N LEU A 225 25.59 -8.46 5.44
CA LEU A 225 25.01 -7.42 4.58
C LEU A 225 23.48 -7.35 4.74
N GLY A 226 22.92 -8.00 5.76
CA GLY A 226 21.48 -8.07 6.01
C GLY A 226 20.71 -9.02 5.09
N HIS A 227 21.38 -9.86 4.29
CA HIS A 227 20.71 -10.79 3.38
C HIS A 227 20.42 -12.14 4.04
N ILE A 228 19.19 -12.61 3.89
CA ILE A 228 18.74 -13.91 4.35
C ILE A 228 18.10 -14.58 3.15
N ARG A 229 18.71 -15.68 2.69
CA ARG A 229 18.24 -16.43 1.52
C ARG A 229 16.79 -16.91 1.71
N ARG A 230 16.47 -17.43 2.90
CA ARG A 230 15.09 -17.82 3.24
C ARG A 230 14.79 -17.68 4.72
N LEU A 231 13.64 -17.08 5.01
CA LEU A 231 13.02 -17.01 6.32
C LEU A 231 11.77 -17.90 6.34
N GLY A 232 11.73 -18.88 7.23
CA GLY A 232 10.54 -19.69 7.49
C GLY A 232 9.94 -19.37 8.86
N LEU A 233 8.64 -19.09 8.89
CA LEU A 233 7.86 -18.95 10.12
C LEU A 233 6.84 -20.07 10.21
N THR A 234 6.79 -20.76 11.35
CA THR A 234 5.79 -21.79 11.63
C THR A 234 5.11 -21.55 12.95
N ALA A 235 3.81 -21.83 13.05
CA ALA A 235 3.11 -21.86 14.32
C ALA A 235 2.04 -22.95 14.30
N ALA A 236 1.84 -23.62 15.43
CA ALA A 236 0.73 -24.58 15.58
C ALA A 236 -0.62 -23.86 15.48
N ALA A 237 -0.71 -22.66 16.06
CA ALA A 237 -1.83 -21.76 15.88
C ALA A 237 -1.45 -20.31 16.19
N ALA A 238 -2.15 -19.36 15.58
CA ALA A 238 -1.98 -17.93 15.83
C ALA A 238 -3.29 -17.17 15.51
N THR A 239 -3.53 -16.07 16.21
CA THR A 239 -4.64 -15.15 15.93
C THR A 239 -4.11 -13.94 15.18
N LEU A 240 -4.55 -13.75 13.93
CA LEU A 240 -4.05 -12.76 12.98
C LEU A 240 -5.05 -11.63 12.73
N GLY A 241 -4.56 -10.42 12.45
CA GLY A 241 -5.39 -9.30 12.01
C GLY A 241 -4.76 -7.94 12.32
N GLU A 242 -5.55 -6.86 12.25
CA GLU A 242 -5.09 -5.49 12.53
C GLU A 242 -5.05 -5.23 14.03
N LEU A 243 -4.10 -5.83 14.76
CA LEU A 243 -4.04 -5.80 16.24
C LEU A 243 -3.98 -4.39 16.84
N ARG A 244 -3.34 -3.45 16.14
CA ARG A 244 -3.22 -2.04 16.57
C ARG A 244 -4.54 -1.27 16.48
N ARG A 245 -5.51 -1.75 15.70
CA ARG A 245 -6.81 -1.10 15.54
C ARG A 245 -7.79 -1.64 16.57
N PRO A 246 -8.37 -0.80 17.44
CA PRO A 246 -9.36 -1.25 18.40
C PRO A 246 -10.57 -1.90 17.72
N ARG A 247 -10.99 -3.05 18.25
CA ARG A 247 -12.15 -3.82 17.74
C ARG A 247 -12.01 -4.28 16.29
N SER A 248 -10.79 -4.50 15.80
CA SER A 248 -10.57 -5.21 14.54
C SER A 248 -11.04 -6.66 14.65
N ALA A 249 -11.58 -7.20 13.55
CA ALA A 249 -11.86 -8.62 13.44
C ALA A 249 -10.53 -9.38 13.35
N LEU A 250 -10.40 -10.44 14.14
CA LEU A 250 -9.19 -11.26 14.20
C LEU A 250 -9.55 -12.70 13.84
N LEU A 251 -8.68 -13.33 13.05
CA LEU A 251 -8.87 -14.67 12.54
C LEU A 251 -7.91 -15.62 13.24
N ARG A 252 -8.44 -16.67 13.86
CA ARG A 252 -7.63 -17.78 14.35
C ARG A 252 -7.26 -18.69 13.18
N VAL A 253 -5.97 -18.98 13.07
CA VAL A 253 -5.40 -19.82 12.03
C VAL A 253 -4.53 -20.87 12.68
N HIS A 254 -4.63 -22.12 12.21
CA HIS A 254 -3.86 -23.26 12.68
C HIS A 254 -2.84 -23.67 11.62
N ASP A 255 -1.82 -24.42 12.02
CA ASP A 255 -0.83 -25.03 11.14
C ASP A 255 -0.19 -24.01 10.17
N VAL A 256 0.16 -22.83 10.72
CA VAL A 256 0.67 -21.69 9.96
C VAL A 256 2.08 -22.00 9.46
N LYS A 257 2.30 -21.81 8.15
CA LYS A 257 3.61 -21.85 7.51
C LYS A 257 3.74 -20.72 6.50
N ILE A 258 4.68 -19.82 6.78
CA ILE A 258 5.02 -18.69 5.92
C ILE A 258 6.49 -18.84 5.52
N VAL A 259 6.78 -18.66 4.24
CA VAL A 259 8.14 -18.69 3.71
C VAL A 259 8.39 -17.38 2.98
N VAL A 260 9.48 -16.71 3.33
CA VAL A 260 9.91 -15.48 2.67
C VAL A 260 11.30 -15.70 2.10
N ASP A 261 11.42 -15.57 0.78
CA ASP A 261 12.67 -15.76 0.04
C ASP A 261 13.33 -14.38 -0.20
N GLU A 262 14.67 -14.36 -0.20
CA GLU A 262 15.49 -13.17 -0.49
C GLU A 262 15.15 -11.97 0.41
N VAL A 263 15.20 -12.18 1.73
CA VAL A 263 14.90 -11.13 2.71
C VAL A 263 16.12 -10.24 2.91
N VAL A 264 15.92 -8.93 2.87
CA VAL A 264 16.92 -7.93 3.23
C VAL A 264 16.45 -7.18 4.47
N VAL A 265 17.25 -7.21 5.52
CA VAL A 265 17.00 -6.49 6.78
C VAL A 265 18.10 -5.45 7.03
N ASP A 266 17.84 -4.51 7.92
CA ASP A 266 18.92 -3.73 8.55
C ASP A 266 19.54 -4.58 9.67
N PRO A 267 20.79 -5.07 9.51
CA PRO A 267 21.43 -5.91 10.52
C PRO A 267 21.84 -5.10 11.75
N TYR A 268 22.02 -3.77 11.62
CA TYR A 268 22.43 -2.92 12.74
C TYR A 268 21.28 -2.69 13.71
N SER A 269 20.06 -2.50 13.22
CA SER A 269 18.88 -2.35 14.09
C SER A 269 18.61 -3.61 14.92
N ALA A 270 18.82 -4.79 14.33
CA ALA A 270 18.66 -6.07 15.02
C ALA A 270 19.76 -6.27 16.06
N ARG A 271 21.00 -5.94 15.71
CA ARG A 271 22.16 -6.03 16.61
C ARG A 271 22.09 -5.06 17.79
N ALA A 272 21.83 -3.78 17.55
CA ALA A 272 21.95 -2.73 18.55
C ALA A 272 20.68 -2.53 19.38
N ALA A 273 19.50 -2.59 18.73
CA ALA A 273 18.21 -2.32 19.36
C ALA A 273 17.32 -3.57 19.47
N GLY A 274 17.80 -4.74 19.01
CA GLY A 274 16.99 -5.95 18.88
C GLY A 274 15.81 -5.80 17.91
N ARG A 275 15.75 -4.71 17.13
CA ARG A 275 14.58 -4.38 16.29
C ARG A 275 14.77 -4.97 14.91
N LEU A 276 13.77 -5.68 14.43
CA LEU A 276 13.73 -6.10 13.04
C LEU A 276 13.27 -4.90 12.19
N GLN A 277 14.03 -4.59 11.16
CA GLN A 277 13.69 -3.56 10.19
C GLN A 277 13.87 -4.18 8.80
N ALA A 278 12.77 -4.70 8.26
CA ALA A 278 12.76 -5.25 6.91
C ALA A 278 12.93 -4.10 5.89
N LEU A 279 13.86 -4.30 4.95
CA LEU A 279 14.21 -3.34 3.90
C LEU A 279 13.73 -3.81 2.53
N ASP A 280 13.78 -5.11 2.26
CA ASP A 280 13.24 -5.71 1.04
C ASP A 280 12.93 -7.20 1.23
N THR A 281 12.14 -7.75 0.31
CA THR A 281 11.93 -9.19 0.19
C THR A 281 11.68 -9.54 -1.28
N GLY A 282 12.23 -10.65 -1.76
CA GLY A 282 11.91 -11.15 -3.10
C GLY A 282 10.47 -11.65 -3.20
N ARG A 283 10.11 -12.64 -2.38
CA ARG A 283 8.80 -13.29 -2.45
C ARG A 283 8.35 -13.77 -1.07
N ALA A 284 7.14 -13.42 -0.67
CA ALA A 284 6.50 -13.96 0.53
C ALA A 284 5.40 -14.94 0.13
N ARG A 285 5.42 -16.15 0.70
CA ARG A 285 4.48 -17.23 0.39
C ARG A 285 3.80 -17.71 1.66
N PHE A 286 2.48 -17.68 1.68
CA PHE A 286 1.69 -18.38 2.69
C PHE A 286 1.44 -19.79 2.15
N VAL A 287 2.14 -20.78 2.69
CA VAL A 287 2.18 -22.15 2.12
C VAL A 287 1.52 -23.19 3.04
N GLY A 288 1.12 -22.78 4.24
CA GLY A 288 0.42 -23.63 5.21
C GLY A 288 -0.52 -22.79 6.06
N ALA A 289 -1.78 -23.16 6.10
CA ALA A 289 -2.77 -22.65 7.04
C ALA A 289 -3.97 -23.59 7.08
N ARG A 290 -4.62 -23.67 8.23
CA ARG A 290 -5.90 -24.35 8.42
C ARG A 290 -6.85 -23.42 9.17
N ILE A 291 -8.02 -23.16 8.60
CA ILE A 291 -9.07 -22.32 9.19
C ILE A 291 -10.32 -23.17 9.31
N THR A 292 -10.84 -23.34 10.53
CA THR A 292 -12.07 -24.10 10.75
C THR A 292 -13.31 -23.25 10.43
N ALA A 293 -14.46 -23.89 10.24
CA ALA A 293 -15.73 -23.18 10.10
C ALA A 293 -16.01 -22.25 11.28
N GLY A 294 -15.75 -22.72 12.51
CA GLY A 294 -15.96 -21.95 13.74
C GLY A 294 -15.03 -20.73 13.85
N ASP A 295 -13.75 -20.88 13.49
CA ASP A 295 -12.80 -19.76 13.47
C ASP A 295 -13.19 -18.69 12.44
N LEU A 296 -13.62 -19.13 11.24
CA LEU A 296 -14.09 -18.22 10.19
C LEU A 296 -15.40 -17.52 10.60
N GLU A 297 -16.34 -18.24 11.21
CA GLU A 297 -17.59 -17.67 11.73
C GLU A 297 -17.31 -16.61 12.80
N GLN A 298 -16.43 -16.91 13.76
CA GLN A 298 -16.03 -15.97 14.81
C GLN A 298 -15.36 -14.71 14.24
N PHE A 299 -14.49 -14.87 13.24
CA PHE A 299 -13.90 -13.74 12.52
C PHE A 299 -14.98 -12.87 11.88
N LEU A 300 -15.92 -13.48 11.14
CA LEU A 300 -17.01 -12.76 10.48
C LEU A 300 -17.91 -12.04 11.48
N HIS A 301 -18.14 -12.59 12.68
CA HIS A 301 -18.89 -11.88 13.72
C HIS A 301 -18.21 -10.58 14.17
N GLY A 302 -16.87 -10.54 14.10
CA GLY A 302 -16.09 -9.32 14.35
C GLY A 302 -16.20 -8.27 13.24
N VAL A 303 -16.62 -8.65 12.04
CA VAL A 303 -16.74 -7.73 10.89
C VAL A 303 -18.08 -6.99 10.94
N LYS A 304 -18.03 -5.66 10.75
CA LYS A 304 -19.23 -4.81 10.76
C LYS A 304 -20.22 -5.29 9.69
N GLY A 305 -21.44 -5.62 10.11
CA GLY A 305 -22.51 -6.11 9.23
C GLY A 305 -22.61 -7.64 9.11
N PHE A 306 -21.67 -8.39 9.72
CA PHE A 306 -21.58 -9.85 9.60
C PHE A 306 -21.82 -10.59 10.93
N ARG A 307 -22.35 -9.91 11.96
CA ARG A 307 -22.59 -10.47 13.30
C ARG A 307 -23.52 -11.68 13.36
N GLY A 308 -24.50 -11.79 12.46
CA GLY A 308 -25.44 -12.91 12.42
C GLY A 308 -25.11 -13.93 11.33
N THR A 309 -23.83 -14.03 10.96
CA THR A 309 -23.36 -14.96 9.93
C THR A 309 -23.16 -16.34 10.53
N SER A 310 -23.72 -17.37 9.91
CA SER A 310 -23.36 -18.77 10.16
C SER A 310 -22.60 -19.32 8.97
N VAL A 311 -21.56 -20.11 9.24
CA VAL A 311 -20.69 -20.67 8.20
C VAL A 311 -20.76 -22.20 8.23
N THR A 312 -20.88 -22.81 7.05
CA THR A 312 -20.69 -24.24 6.87
C THR A 312 -19.72 -24.46 5.73
N LEU A 313 -18.77 -25.38 5.90
CA LEU A 313 -17.83 -25.72 4.86
C LEU A 313 -18.34 -26.94 4.09
N ALA A 314 -18.19 -26.89 2.77
CA ALA A 314 -18.51 -27.97 1.85
C ALA A 314 -17.31 -28.18 0.92
N GLU A 315 -17.30 -29.29 0.18
CA GLU A 315 -16.22 -29.54 -0.78
C GLU A 315 -16.13 -28.40 -1.80
N GLY A 316 -14.97 -27.73 -1.82
CA GLY A 316 -14.65 -26.61 -2.70
C GLY A 316 -15.40 -25.30 -2.42
N ALA A 317 -16.20 -25.20 -1.36
CA ALA A 317 -17.02 -24.01 -1.12
C ALA A 317 -17.35 -23.74 0.35
N ILE A 318 -17.73 -22.49 0.62
CA ILE A 318 -18.15 -21.98 1.91
C ILE A 318 -19.61 -21.57 1.78
N ASP A 319 -20.51 -22.28 2.45
CA ASP A 319 -21.92 -21.89 2.53
C ASP A 319 -22.07 -20.88 3.67
N VAL A 320 -22.49 -19.67 3.32
CA VAL A 320 -22.61 -18.52 4.23
C VAL A 320 -24.08 -18.12 4.32
N VAL A 321 -24.60 -18.03 5.54
CA VAL A 321 -25.95 -17.51 5.80
C VAL A 321 -25.87 -16.33 6.76
N MET A 322 -26.26 -15.14 6.30
CA MET A 322 -26.27 -13.92 7.09
C MET A 322 -27.69 -13.58 7.52
N ARG A 323 -27.93 -13.58 8.83
CA ARG A 323 -29.18 -13.15 9.47
C ARG A 323 -28.98 -11.77 10.11
N GLY A 324 -29.96 -10.88 9.97
CA GLY A 324 -29.87 -9.51 10.49
C GLY A 324 -31.24 -8.86 10.66
N ARG A 325 -31.29 -7.54 10.79
CA ARG A 325 -32.55 -6.75 10.88
C ARG A 325 -33.35 -6.69 9.56
N GLY A 326 -32.95 -7.46 8.54
CA GLY A 326 -33.58 -7.51 7.23
C GLY A 326 -33.63 -8.92 6.67
N PRO A 327 -33.98 -9.08 5.39
CA PRO A 327 -34.04 -10.38 4.72
C PRO A 327 -32.75 -11.18 4.87
N THR A 328 -32.88 -12.50 5.04
CA THR A 328 -31.73 -13.41 5.15
C THR A 328 -31.00 -13.49 3.82
N LEU A 329 -29.67 -13.32 3.85
CA LEU A 329 -28.80 -13.55 2.70
C LEU A 329 -28.18 -14.94 2.85
N ALA A 330 -28.27 -15.78 1.83
CA ALA A 330 -27.55 -17.04 1.74
C ALA A 330 -26.72 -17.06 0.46
N ALA A 331 -25.48 -17.54 0.53
CA ALA A 331 -24.59 -17.62 -0.62
C ALA A 331 -23.63 -18.80 -0.47
N ARG A 332 -23.27 -19.42 -1.58
CA ARG A 332 -22.16 -20.36 -1.65
C ARG A 332 -20.97 -19.64 -2.25
N VAL A 333 -19.87 -19.57 -1.52
CA VAL A 333 -18.69 -18.79 -1.87
C VAL A 333 -17.53 -19.73 -2.14
N SER A 334 -16.80 -19.53 -3.23
CA SER A 334 -15.55 -20.23 -3.52
C SER A 334 -14.39 -19.23 -3.64
N ILE A 335 -13.18 -19.75 -3.39
CA ILE A 335 -11.94 -18.97 -3.39
C ILE A 335 -11.05 -19.55 -4.47
N GLU A 336 -10.73 -18.75 -5.47
CA GLU A 336 -9.80 -19.13 -6.54
C GLU A 336 -8.46 -18.39 -6.34
N PRO A 337 -7.34 -19.09 -6.10
CA PRO A 337 -6.02 -18.45 -6.10
C PRO A 337 -5.73 -17.79 -7.45
N ARG A 338 -5.15 -16.58 -7.42
CA ARG A 338 -4.81 -15.80 -8.62
C ARG A 338 -3.44 -15.16 -8.43
N GLN A 339 -2.57 -15.30 -9.43
CA GLN A 339 -1.20 -14.76 -9.35
C GLN A 339 -1.17 -13.22 -9.36
N ASP A 340 -2.16 -12.57 -9.98
CA ASP A 340 -2.23 -11.13 -10.17
C ASP A 340 -2.92 -10.38 -9.03
N VAL A 341 -3.86 -11.02 -8.32
CA VAL A 341 -4.70 -10.39 -7.28
C VAL A 341 -4.77 -11.17 -5.96
N LEU A 342 -3.79 -12.06 -5.70
CA LEU A 342 -3.71 -13.05 -4.59
C LEU A 342 -4.76 -14.17 -4.68
N PHE A 343 -6.03 -13.78 -4.74
CA PHE A 343 -7.18 -14.65 -4.88
C PHE A 343 -8.34 -13.87 -5.48
N ARG A 344 -9.32 -14.59 -5.98
CA ARG A 344 -10.61 -14.07 -6.41
C ARG A 344 -11.71 -14.78 -5.66
N LEU A 345 -12.71 -14.02 -5.24
CA LEU A 345 -13.93 -14.59 -4.67
C LEU A 345 -14.97 -14.80 -5.78
N SER A 346 -15.57 -15.97 -5.81
CA SER A 346 -16.74 -16.29 -6.60
C SER A 346 -17.89 -16.64 -5.66
N ALA A 347 -19.11 -16.28 -6.04
CA ALA A 347 -20.30 -16.65 -5.29
C ALA A 347 -21.37 -17.15 -6.26
N ASP A 348 -21.96 -18.28 -5.93
CA ASP A 348 -23.10 -18.87 -6.63
C ASP A 348 -24.26 -19.11 -5.65
N ARG A 349 -25.42 -19.48 -6.20
CA ARG A 349 -26.64 -19.79 -5.43
C ARG A 349 -27.03 -18.71 -4.42
N VAL A 350 -26.76 -17.44 -4.76
CA VAL A 350 -27.05 -16.30 -3.88
C VAL A 350 -28.56 -16.10 -3.78
N ARG A 351 -29.08 -16.05 -2.56
CA ARG A 351 -30.50 -15.82 -2.24
C ARG A 351 -30.65 -14.70 -1.24
N TYR A 352 -31.58 -13.79 -1.47
CA TYR A 352 -31.93 -12.70 -0.55
C TYR A 352 -33.42 -12.77 -0.21
N GLY A 353 -33.74 -12.99 1.07
CA GLY A 353 -35.12 -13.23 1.51
C GLY A 353 -35.75 -14.48 0.87
N GLY A 354 -34.93 -15.48 0.53
CA GLY A 354 -35.36 -16.69 -0.18
C GLY A 354 -35.44 -16.55 -1.71
N ILE A 355 -35.34 -15.33 -2.25
CA ILE A 355 -35.41 -15.07 -3.69
C ILE A 355 -34.00 -15.21 -4.30
N PRO A 356 -33.81 -16.02 -5.36
CA PRO A 356 -32.54 -16.08 -6.09
C PRO A 356 -32.14 -14.72 -6.66
N VAL A 357 -30.89 -14.31 -6.43
CA VAL A 357 -30.34 -13.08 -6.99
C VAL A 357 -29.77 -13.36 -8.37
N PRO A 358 -30.07 -12.54 -9.40
CA PRO A 358 -29.52 -12.73 -10.74
C PRO A 358 -27.98 -12.74 -10.76
N GLU A 359 -27.38 -13.66 -11.50
CA GLU A 359 -25.91 -13.82 -11.58
C GLU A 359 -25.19 -12.56 -12.06
N SER A 360 -25.81 -11.79 -12.96
CA SER A 360 -25.26 -10.52 -13.45
C SER A 360 -25.07 -9.50 -12.33
N LEU A 361 -26.02 -9.44 -11.38
CA LEU A 361 -25.95 -8.57 -10.21
C LEU A 361 -24.92 -9.06 -9.20
N VAL A 362 -24.87 -10.38 -8.95
CA VAL A 362 -23.85 -11.00 -8.09
C VAL A 362 -22.45 -10.71 -8.63
N GLY A 363 -22.23 -10.91 -9.93
CA GLY A 363 -20.96 -10.63 -10.59
C GLY A 363 -20.58 -9.16 -10.57
N TRP A 364 -21.54 -8.24 -10.73
CA TRP A 364 -21.29 -6.79 -10.59
C TRP A 364 -20.87 -6.42 -9.16
N LEU A 365 -21.54 -6.96 -8.14
CA LEU A 365 -21.17 -6.75 -6.73
C LEU A 365 -19.78 -7.30 -6.43
N LEU A 366 -19.50 -8.55 -6.81
CA LEU A 366 -18.19 -9.15 -6.56
C LEU A 366 -17.06 -8.34 -7.21
N ARG A 367 -17.22 -7.83 -8.43
CA ARG A 367 -16.19 -6.96 -9.05
C ARG A 367 -15.93 -5.67 -8.29
N GLN A 368 -16.94 -5.13 -7.60
CA GLN A 368 -16.81 -3.90 -6.80
C GLN A 368 -16.22 -4.16 -5.40
N TYR A 369 -16.49 -5.34 -4.83
CA TYR A 369 -16.19 -5.66 -3.43
C TYR A 369 -15.11 -6.73 -3.24
N ASP A 370 -14.62 -7.38 -4.30
CA ASP A 370 -13.50 -8.32 -4.22
C ASP A 370 -12.27 -7.59 -3.65
N PRO A 371 -11.79 -7.99 -2.46
CA PRO A 371 -10.68 -7.31 -1.81
C PRO A 371 -9.33 -7.65 -2.46
N GLY A 372 -9.22 -8.73 -3.25
CA GLY A 372 -7.96 -9.28 -3.75
C GLY A 372 -7.11 -8.24 -4.48
N ALA A 373 -7.68 -7.59 -5.49
CA ALA A 373 -6.98 -6.56 -6.27
C ALA A 373 -6.56 -5.35 -5.41
N ARG A 374 -7.41 -4.95 -4.47
CA ARG A 374 -7.14 -3.81 -3.58
C ARG A 374 -6.05 -4.14 -2.56
N ILE A 375 -6.02 -5.37 -2.05
CA ILE A 375 -4.96 -5.86 -1.16
C ILE A 375 -3.65 -5.92 -1.94
N ALA A 376 -3.63 -6.62 -3.08
CA ALA A 376 -2.44 -6.76 -3.93
C ALA A 376 -1.84 -5.40 -4.32
N SER A 377 -2.67 -4.42 -4.71
CA SER A 377 -2.20 -3.07 -5.07
C SER A 377 -1.56 -2.26 -3.93
N ARG A 378 -1.78 -2.68 -2.67
CA ARG A 378 -1.33 -1.97 -1.46
C ARG A 378 -0.15 -2.66 -0.78
N LEU A 379 0.14 -3.91 -1.14
CA LEU A 379 1.27 -4.61 -0.57
C LEU A 379 2.56 -4.05 -1.16
N PRO A 380 3.56 -3.72 -0.32
CA PRO A 380 4.85 -3.22 -0.79
C PRO A 380 5.68 -4.31 -1.48
N ILE A 381 5.29 -5.58 -1.31
CA ILE A 381 6.00 -6.78 -1.75
C ILE A 381 5.04 -7.75 -2.43
N HIS A 382 5.59 -8.64 -3.25
CA HIS A 382 4.81 -9.71 -3.86
C HIS A 382 4.51 -10.80 -2.83
N VAL A 383 3.22 -11.01 -2.57
CA VAL A 383 2.73 -12.08 -1.71
C VAL A 383 2.05 -13.13 -2.58
N GLU A 384 2.28 -14.40 -2.30
CA GLU A 384 1.61 -15.53 -2.94
C GLU A 384 0.89 -16.36 -1.90
N LEU A 385 -0.29 -16.83 -2.28
CA LEU A 385 -1.01 -17.84 -1.53
C LEU A 385 -0.73 -19.19 -2.16
N GLY A 386 -0.52 -20.20 -1.32
CA GLY A 386 -0.56 -21.59 -1.74
C GLY A 386 -1.92 -21.99 -2.34
N ARG A 387 -2.04 -23.24 -2.72
CA ARG A 387 -3.32 -23.81 -3.16
C ARG A 387 -4.32 -23.76 -2.01
N VAL A 388 -5.52 -23.25 -2.29
CA VAL A 388 -6.64 -23.25 -1.34
C VAL A 388 -7.50 -24.46 -1.63
N ASP A 389 -7.64 -25.34 -0.66
CA ASP A 389 -8.55 -26.50 -0.68
C ASP A 389 -9.58 -26.34 0.44
N ILE A 390 -10.85 -26.42 0.11
CA ILE A 390 -11.95 -26.28 1.09
C ILE A 390 -12.60 -27.66 1.25
N THR A 391 -12.52 -28.21 2.46
CA THR A 391 -13.15 -29.48 2.84
C THR A 391 -14.27 -29.22 3.84
N PRO A 392 -15.14 -30.21 4.13
CA PRO A 392 -16.15 -30.07 5.18
C PRO A 392 -15.59 -29.71 6.57
N ASP A 393 -14.33 -30.07 6.84
CA ASP A 393 -13.70 -29.85 8.14
C ASP A 393 -13.02 -28.48 8.25
N ALA A 394 -12.34 -28.02 7.19
CA ALA A 394 -11.55 -26.79 7.21
C ALA A 394 -11.22 -26.24 5.81
N ILE A 395 -10.85 -24.97 5.79
CA ILE A 395 -10.14 -24.34 4.67
C ILE A 395 -8.65 -24.57 4.88
N HIS A 396 -8.01 -25.22 3.92
CA HIS A 396 -6.59 -25.51 3.91
C HIS A 396 -5.87 -24.65 2.89
N LEU A 397 -4.74 -24.08 3.30
CA LEU A 397 -3.75 -23.52 2.40
C LEU A 397 -2.57 -24.48 2.36
N ARG A 398 -2.18 -24.93 1.16
CA ARG A 398 -1.12 -25.91 0.94
C ARG A 398 -0.10 -25.42 -0.07
N ASP A 399 1.14 -25.83 0.08
CA ASP A 399 2.19 -25.47 -0.88
C ASP A 399 1.89 -26.09 -2.24
N ALA A 400 1.79 -25.25 -3.28
CA ALA A 400 1.48 -25.67 -4.64
C ALA A 400 2.54 -26.64 -5.22
N LEU A 401 3.76 -26.65 -4.67
CA LEU A 401 4.87 -27.52 -5.10
C LEU A 401 4.84 -28.92 -4.46
N SER A 402 3.94 -29.21 -3.52
CA SER A 402 3.87 -30.53 -2.86
C SER A 402 3.10 -31.57 -3.67
N ALA A 403 2.33 -31.15 -4.68
CA ALA A 403 1.55 -32.02 -5.54
C ALA A 403 2.33 -32.35 -6.82
N GLY A 404 3.46 -33.03 -6.64
CA GLY A 404 4.41 -33.33 -7.71
C GLY A 404 5.17 -34.63 -7.49
N LYS A 405 4.47 -35.69 -7.07
CA LYS A 405 4.78 -37.09 -7.41
C LYS A 405 3.57 -37.96 -7.03
N PRO A 406 2.91 -38.63 -7.99
CA PRO A 406 2.09 -39.79 -7.66
C PRO A 406 2.95 -40.90 -7.03
#